data_AF-A0A1W5D383-F1
#
_entry.id   AF-A0A1W5D383-F1
#
_cell.length_a   1.000
_cell.length_b   1.000
_cell.length_c   1.000
_cell.angle_alpha   90.00
_cell.angle_beta   90.00
_cell.angle_gamma   90.00
#
_symmetry.space_group_name_H-M   'P 1'
#
loop_
_entity.id
_entity.type
_entity.pdbx_description
1 polymer ?
#
loop_
_entity_poly.entity_id
_entity_poly.type
_entity_poly.pdbx_seq_one_letter_code
_entity_poly.pdbx_strand_id
1 'polypeptide(L)'
;MLRQRSVWCPHQVQYLIKTFSYHALIYLAEIKRDVAEWVDHSRCSKENRCIAYNIDDSTFQGRHAGKCSGCSRVEAPLEEMMSILEDGDIPLLRCHRKTNTPGEISLSYVKLSSSTQYTAVSHLWSDGLGTRSLGSLPKCQLQRLLDRIQAAESYEHKKGWLERGVAKVQSSLSATDPTLLWLDVYCVPASTSSTDI
;
A
#
# COMPACT_ATOMS: atom_id res chain seq x y z
N MET A 1 19.91 -7.84 20.89
CA MET A 1 19.02 -7.71 19.72
C MET A 1 19.15 -6.37 18.99
N LEU A 2 19.08 -5.21 19.67
CA LEU A 2 19.17 -3.86 19.04
C LEU A 2 20.51 -3.51 18.33
N ARG A 3 21.49 -4.42 18.28
CA ARG A 3 22.80 -4.22 17.60
C ARG A 3 22.90 -4.93 16.25
N GLN A 4 21.92 -5.75 15.86
CA GLN A 4 21.89 -6.35 14.52
C GLN A 4 21.50 -5.28 13.50
N ARG A 5 22.50 -4.77 12.78
CA ARG A 5 22.32 -3.71 11.78
C ARG A 5 21.42 -4.10 10.61
N SER A 6 21.22 -5.40 10.34
CA SER A 6 20.28 -5.87 9.32
C SER A 6 18.81 -5.80 9.73
N VAL A 7 18.52 -5.79 11.04
CA VAL A 7 17.14 -5.81 11.58
C VAL A 7 16.77 -4.46 12.20
N TRP A 8 17.76 -3.73 12.71
CA TRP A 8 17.56 -2.46 13.40
C TRP A 8 18.32 -1.33 12.74
N CYS A 9 17.58 -0.29 12.33
CA CYS A 9 18.16 0.96 11.90
C CYS A 9 18.86 1.68 13.07
N PRO A 10 20.15 2.05 12.94
CA PRO A 10 20.88 2.80 13.96
C PRO A 10 20.19 4.10 14.38
N HIS A 11 19.63 4.85 13.43
CA HIS A 11 18.85 6.05 13.70
C HIS A 11 17.60 5.75 14.54
N GLN A 12 16.81 4.74 14.15
CA GLN A 12 15.60 4.36 14.88
C GLN A 12 15.93 3.95 16.31
N VAL A 13 16.99 3.16 16.52
CA VAL A 13 17.43 2.77 17.87
C VAL A 13 17.80 4.00 18.70
N GLN A 14 18.53 4.96 18.11
CA GLN A 14 18.90 6.19 18.81
C GLN A 14 17.67 7.04 19.17
N TYR A 15 16.70 7.14 18.26
CA TYR A 15 15.43 7.82 18.51
C TYR A 15 14.66 7.14 19.64
N LEU A 16 14.53 5.81 19.61
CA LEU A 16 13.82 5.06 20.64
C LEU A 16 14.45 5.29 22.03
N ILE A 17 15.78 5.21 22.14
CA ILE A 17 16.51 5.43 23.39
C ILE A 17 16.28 6.84 23.96
N LYS A 18 16.15 7.85 23.09
CA LYS A 18 15.92 9.24 23.52
C LYS A 18 14.45 9.51 23.91
N THR A 19 13.51 8.81 23.29
CA THR A 19 12.07 9.09 23.42
C THR A 19 11.40 8.26 24.50
N PHE A 20 11.82 7.01 24.70
CA PHE A 20 11.10 6.05 25.53
C PHE A 20 11.86 5.64 26.79
N SER A 21 11.11 5.23 27.81
CA SER A 21 11.67 4.70 29.05
C SER A 21 12.36 3.35 28.83
N TYR A 22 13.23 2.97 29.76
CA TYR A 22 13.93 1.69 29.73
C TYR A 22 12.97 0.48 29.65
N HIS A 23 11.83 0.51 30.33
CA HIS A 23 10.84 -0.56 30.28
C HIS A 23 10.23 -0.72 28.88
N ALA A 24 9.89 0.39 28.22
CA ALA A 24 9.37 0.36 26.86
C ALA A 24 10.44 -0.17 25.87
N LEU A 25 11.72 0.15 26.08
CA LEU A 25 12.81 -0.35 25.24
C LEU A 25 13.01 -1.87 25.39
N ILE A 26 12.92 -2.41 26.60
CA ILE A 26 12.97 -3.87 26.81
C ILE A 26 11.82 -4.54 26.06
N TYR A 27 10.60 -4.05 26.29
CA TYR A 27 9.41 -4.59 25.63
C TYR A 27 9.55 -4.56 24.10
N LEU A 28 9.95 -3.43 23.52
CA LEU A 28 10.17 -3.30 22.08
C LEU A 28 11.30 -4.20 21.55
N ALA A 29 12.30 -4.50 22.37
CA ALA A 29 13.40 -5.40 22.00
C ALA A 29 12.98 -6.88 22.00
N GLU A 30 11.90 -7.24 22.69
CA GLU A 30 11.33 -8.60 22.72
C GLU A 30 10.37 -8.86 21.55
N ILE A 31 9.85 -7.81 20.92
CA ILE A 31 9.00 -7.95 19.73
C ILE A 31 9.85 -8.45 18.56
N LYS A 32 9.49 -9.62 18.03
CA LYS A 32 10.09 -10.15 16.80
C LYS A 32 9.84 -9.17 15.66
N ARG A 33 10.93 -8.66 15.07
CA ARG A 33 10.87 -7.82 13.87
C ARG A 33 11.18 -8.66 12.65
N ASP A 34 10.17 -8.84 11.81
CA ASP A 34 10.35 -9.39 10.48
C ASP A 34 10.64 -8.22 9.52
N VAL A 35 11.92 -8.05 9.20
CA VAL A 35 12.37 -7.06 8.21
C VAL A 35 12.46 -7.76 6.87
N ALA A 36 11.87 -7.16 5.85
CA ALA A 36 11.90 -7.73 4.51
C ALA A 36 13.34 -7.74 3.97
N GLU A 37 13.71 -8.78 3.22
CA GLU A 37 15.09 -9.05 2.79
C GLU A 37 15.75 -7.91 1.99
N TRP A 38 14.96 -7.08 1.32
CA TRP A 38 15.43 -5.98 0.49
C TRP A 38 15.69 -4.69 1.29
N VAL A 39 15.26 -4.61 2.56
CA VAL A 39 15.49 -3.44 3.40
C VAL A 39 16.92 -3.48 3.93
N ASP A 40 17.74 -2.50 3.52
CA ASP A 40 19.14 -2.41 3.95
C ASP A 40 19.41 -1.16 4.80
N HIS A 41 19.66 -1.38 6.10
CA HIS A 41 20.05 -0.34 7.05
C HIS A 41 21.56 -0.11 7.13
N SER A 42 22.40 -0.79 6.32
CA SER A 42 23.87 -0.66 6.35
C SER A 42 24.35 0.78 6.14
N ARG A 43 23.59 1.56 5.35
CA ARG A 43 23.87 2.97 5.01
C ARG A 43 23.29 3.98 6.00
N CYS A 44 22.56 3.53 7.03
CA CYS A 44 21.98 4.41 8.04
C CYS A 44 23.00 4.72 9.13
N SER A 45 23.17 6.00 9.50
CA SER A 45 23.91 6.42 10.70
C SER A 45 22.95 6.73 11.86
N LYS A 46 23.47 7.05 13.04
CA LYS A 46 22.62 7.42 14.19
C LYS A 46 22.15 8.87 14.10
N GLU A 47 23.02 9.73 13.57
CA GLU A 47 22.88 11.18 13.49
C GLU A 47 21.96 11.60 12.33
N ASN A 48 21.91 10.81 11.27
CA ASN A 48 21.05 11.05 10.10
C ASN A 48 19.74 10.26 10.18
N ARG A 49 18.79 10.58 9.31
CA ARG A 49 17.52 9.83 9.15
C ARG A 49 17.72 8.40 8.64
N CYS A 50 16.70 7.56 8.83
CA CYS A 50 16.61 6.28 8.14
C CYS A 50 16.46 6.51 6.63
N ILE A 51 17.20 5.74 5.82
CA ILE A 51 17.17 5.81 4.36
C ILE A 51 16.94 4.45 3.68
N ALA A 52 16.73 3.39 4.46
CA ALA A 52 16.61 2.03 3.92
C ALA A 52 15.32 1.79 3.12
N TYR A 53 14.30 2.63 3.35
CA TYR A 53 13.02 2.60 2.67
C TYR A 53 12.94 3.66 1.56
N ASN A 54 14.02 4.41 1.35
CA ASN A 54 14.06 5.39 0.27
C ASN A 54 14.22 4.66 -1.06
N ILE A 55 13.41 5.06 -2.02
CA ILE A 55 13.48 4.58 -3.39
C ILE A 55 14.50 5.42 -4.14
N ASP A 56 15.35 4.75 -4.91
CA ASP A 56 16.19 5.40 -5.91
C ASP A 56 15.47 5.37 -7.26
N ASP A 57 14.91 6.52 -7.65
CA ASP A 57 14.11 6.67 -8.87
C ASP A 57 14.85 6.20 -10.13
N SER A 58 16.19 6.24 -10.13
CA SER A 58 17.00 5.85 -11.29
C SER A 58 17.06 4.33 -11.49
N THR A 59 17.00 3.55 -10.40
CA THR A 59 17.19 2.09 -10.40
C THR A 59 15.94 1.31 -10.01
N PHE A 60 14.89 2.00 -9.53
CA PHE A 60 13.71 1.33 -9.00
C PHE A 60 12.90 0.58 -10.06
N GLN A 61 12.63 -0.69 -9.77
CA GLN A 61 11.67 -1.52 -10.49
C GLN A 61 10.68 -2.11 -9.49
N GLY A 62 9.40 -2.04 -9.83
CA GLY A 62 8.35 -2.59 -8.98
C GLY A 62 8.47 -4.09 -8.83
N ARG A 63 8.40 -4.57 -7.58
CA ARG A 63 8.52 -6.00 -7.29
C ARG A 63 7.29 -6.75 -7.79
N HIS A 64 7.49 -7.93 -8.35
CA HIS A 64 6.41 -8.81 -8.77
C HIS A 64 5.98 -9.76 -7.65
N ALA A 65 4.72 -10.19 -7.70
CA ALA A 65 4.14 -11.13 -6.74
C ALA A 65 4.47 -12.59 -7.09
N GLY A 66 4.81 -13.39 -6.08
CA GLY A 66 4.97 -14.84 -6.22
C GLY A 66 6.08 -15.22 -7.19
N LYS A 67 5.75 -16.03 -8.20
CA LYS A 67 6.68 -16.48 -9.26
C LYS A 67 6.61 -15.63 -10.52
N CYS A 68 5.89 -14.50 -10.51
CA CYS A 68 5.81 -13.61 -11.67
C CYS A 68 7.15 -12.89 -11.86
N SER A 69 7.66 -12.85 -13.10
CA SER A 69 8.98 -12.31 -13.42
C SER A 69 8.96 -11.12 -14.39
N GLY A 70 7.80 -10.46 -14.59
CA GLY A 70 7.72 -9.30 -15.49
C GLY A 70 6.37 -9.10 -16.19
N CYS A 71 5.25 -9.18 -15.47
CA CYS A 71 3.96 -8.79 -16.05
C CYS A 71 3.91 -7.29 -16.42
N SER A 72 2.95 -6.91 -17.26
CA SER A 72 2.69 -5.49 -17.51
C SER A 72 2.31 -4.73 -16.23
N ARG A 73 2.50 -3.41 -16.27
CA ARG A 73 1.99 -2.48 -15.26
C ARG A 73 0.56 -2.07 -15.58
N VAL A 74 -0.18 -1.67 -14.54
CA VAL A 74 -1.52 -1.13 -14.65
C VAL A 74 -1.47 0.33 -14.20
N GLU A 75 -1.70 1.24 -15.14
CA GLU A 75 -1.71 2.69 -14.91
C GLU A 75 -3.15 3.14 -14.63
N ALA A 76 -3.31 4.06 -13.67
CA ALA A 76 -4.59 4.68 -13.41
C ALA A 76 -4.72 6.01 -14.17
N PRO A 77 -5.93 6.45 -14.52
CA PRO A 77 -6.13 7.70 -15.26
C PRO A 77 -5.81 8.91 -14.37
N LEU A 78 -4.61 9.48 -14.54
CA LEU A 78 -4.10 10.59 -13.72
C LEU A 78 -5.01 11.81 -13.75
N GLU A 79 -5.53 12.17 -14.93
CA GLU A 79 -6.40 13.34 -15.11
C GLU A 79 -7.71 13.24 -14.30
N GLU A 80 -8.28 12.02 -14.19
CA GLU A 80 -9.47 11.79 -13.35
C GLU A 80 -9.15 11.99 -11.86
N MET A 81 -7.97 11.56 -11.42
CA MET A 81 -7.54 11.80 -10.04
C MET A 81 -7.33 13.29 -9.77
N MET A 82 -6.64 13.98 -10.68
CA MET A 82 -6.30 15.39 -10.53
C MET A 82 -7.55 16.26 -10.44
N SER A 83 -8.54 16.03 -11.30
CA SER A 83 -9.81 16.79 -11.25
C SER A 83 -10.53 16.68 -9.90
N ILE A 84 -10.57 15.48 -9.31
CA ILE A 84 -11.16 15.28 -7.96
C ILE A 84 -10.36 16.02 -6.88
N LEU A 85 -9.02 16.03 -6.97
CA LEU A 85 -8.17 16.73 -6.01
C LEU A 85 -8.30 18.25 -6.13
N GLU A 86 -8.41 18.78 -7.35
CA GLU A 86 -8.61 20.21 -7.62
C GLU A 86 -9.94 20.72 -7.08
N ASP A 87 -10.97 19.87 -7.08
CA ASP A 87 -12.27 20.15 -6.45
C ASP A 87 -12.22 20.10 -4.90
N GLY A 88 -11.06 19.75 -4.31
CA GLY A 88 -10.86 19.65 -2.87
C GLY A 88 -11.35 18.33 -2.25
N ASP A 89 -11.61 17.32 -3.08
CA ASP A 89 -12.12 16.02 -2.66
C ASP A 89 -11.04 14.94 -2.61
N ILE A 90 -11.40 13.76 -2.11
CA ILE A 90 -10.49 12.62 -1.98
C ILE A 90 -10.79 11.60 -3.10
N PRO A 91 -9.83 11.32 -4.00
CA PRO A 91 -10.00 10.31 -5.05
C PRO A 91 -9.85 8.90 -4.49
N LEU A 92 -10.82 8.04 -4.82
CA LEU A 92 -10.77 6.61 -4.58
C LEU A 92 -10.58 5.88 -5.90
N LEU A 93 -9.60 4.98 -5.93
CA LEU A 93 -9.35 4.10 -7.05
C LEU A 93 -10.44 3.02 -7.11
N ARG A 94 -11.20 3.01 -8.20
CA ARG A 94 -12.18 1.97 -8.51
C ARG A 94 -11.51 0.88 -9.35
N CYS A 95 -11.42 -0.31 -8.80
CA CYS A 95 -10.86 -1.49 -9.46
C CYS A 95 -11.99 -2.42 -9.90
N HIS A 96 -12.15 -2.65 -11.20
CA HIS A 96 -13.18 -3.55 -11.74
C HIS A 96 -12.54 -4.69 -12.53
N ARG A 97 -12.77 -5.94 -12.09
CA ARG A 97 -12.29 -7.14 -12.79
C ARG A 97 -13.21 -7.43 -13.98
N LYS A 98 -12.66 -7.47 -15.19
CA LYS A 98 -13.45 -7.76 -16.39
C LYS A 98 -13.88 -9.23 -16.40
N THR A 99 -15.17 -9.48 -16.63
CA THR A 99 -15.74 -10.84 -16.71
C THR A 99 -15.36 -11.56 -18.00
N ASN A 100 -15.20 -10.80 -19.10
CA ASN A 100 -14.98 -11.35 -20.43
C ASN A 100 -13.51 -11.67 -20.70
N THR A 101 -12.58 -11.09 -19.94
CA THR A 101 -11.13 -11.27 -20.09
C THR A 101 -10.50 -11.58 -18.72
N PRO A 102 -10.32 -12.87 -18.38
CA PRO A 102 -9.80 -13.27 -17.08
C PRO A 102 -8.47 -12.58 -16.73
N GLY A 103 -8.46 -11.97 -15.54
CA GLY A 103 -7.30 -11.27 -15.02
C GLY A 103 -7.10 -9.85 -15.55
N GLU A 104 -7.95 -9.32 -16.43
CA GLU A 104 -7.89 -7.90 -16.80
C GLU A 104 -8.63 -7.04 -15.76
N ILE A 105 -8.00 -5.94 -15.34
CA ILE A 105 -8.52 -5.02 -14.33
C ILE A 105 -8.60 -3.64 -14.98
N SER A 106 -9.80 -3.05 -15.00
CA SER A 106 -10.00 -1.65 -15.39
C SER A 106 -9.95 -0.76 -14.15
N LEU A 107 -9.24 0.36 -14.28
CA LEU A 107 -9.09 1.38 -13.24
C LEU A 107 -9.81 2.65 -13.65
N SER A 108 -10.50 3.28 -12.70
CA SER A 108 -11.06 4.62 -12.81
C SER A 108 -11.04 5.28 -11.43
N TYR A 109 -11.36 6.57 -11.34
CA TYR A 109 -11.53 7.23 -10.04
C TYR A 109 -12.98 7.55 -9.72
N VAL A 110 -13.27 7.62 -8.43
CA VAL A 110 -14.51 8.20 -7.90
C VAL A 110 -14.22 9.07 -6.70
N LYS A 111 -15.03 10.10 -6.53
CA LYS A 111 -15.01 10.96 -5.35
C LYS A 111 -15.47 10.19 -4.10
N LEU A 112 -14.75 10.34 -2.99
CA LEU A 112 -15.19 9.89 -1.68
C LEU A 112 -16.49 10.61 -1.28
N SER A 113 -17.47 9.83 -0.80
CA SER A 113 -18.71 10.35 -0.21
C SER A 113 -18.89 9.79 1.19
N SER A 114 -19.78 10.39 1.98
CA SER A 114 -20.05 9.97 3.36
C SER A 114 -20.60 8.55 3.51
N SER A 115 -21.17 7.98 2.44
CA SER A 115 -21.70 6.62 2.42
C SER A 115 -20.80 5.62 1.69
N THR A 116 -19.65 6.06 1.16
CA THR A 116 -18.75 5.20 0.39
C THR A 116 -17.89 4.34 1.31
N GLN A 117 -18.09 3.03 1.25
CA GLN A 117 -17.19 2.06 1.87
C GLN A 117 -15.98 1.81 0.95
N TYR A 118 -14.77 1.87 1.51
CA TYR A 118 -13.52 1.65 0.78
C TYR A 118 -12.46 1.05 1.70
N THR A 119 -11.42 0.45 1.11
CA THR A 119 -10.25 -0.02 1.86
C THR A 119 -9.06 0.90 1.59
N ALA A 120 -8.45 1.44 2.65
CA ALA A 120 -7.20 2.17 2.54
C ALA A 120 -6.01 1.22 2.69
N VAL A 121 -5.05 1.28 1.77
CA VAL A 121 -3.78 0.57 1.85
C VAL A 121 -2.64 1.57 1.70
N SER A 122 -1.79 1.65 2.71
CA SER A 122 -0.60 2.50 2.73
C SER A 122 0.68 1.67 2.67
N HIS A 123 1.80 2.36 2.54
CA HIS A 123 3.17 1.83 2.54
C HIS A 123 3.53 0.99 1.30
N LEU A 124 2.75 1.08 0.21
CA LEU A 124 3.05 0.29 -1.00
C LEU A 124 4.36 0.75 -1.65
N TRP A 125 4.65 2.04 -1.62
CA TRP A 125 5.93 2.59 -2.08
C TRP A 125 7.09 2.10 -1.22
N SER A 126 6.99 2.27 0.10
CA SER A 126 8.03 1.80 1.00
C SER A 126 8.21 0.29 0.91
N ASP A 127 7.18 -0.49 0.61
CA ASP A 127 7.28 -1.93 0.34
C ASP A 127 7.76 -2.24 -1.09
N GLY A 128 8.23 -1.27 -1.85
CA GLY A 128 8.75 -1.48 -3.21
C GLY A 128 7.76 -2.08 -4.19
N LEU A 129 6.45 -1.84 -3.99
CA LEU A 129 5.39 -2.35 -4.86
C LEU A 129 5.05 -1.38 -6.00
N GLY A 130 5.34 -0.09 -5.85
CA GLY A 130 5.21 0.95 -6.87
C GLY A 130 6.02 0.66 -8.15
N THR A 131 5.91 1.50 -9.17
CA THR A 131 6.87 1.49 -10.30
C THR A 131 7.46 2.87 -10.54
N ARG A 132 8.48 2.98 -11.41
CA ARG A 132 9.02 4.28 -11.85
C ARG A 132 7.96 5.19 -12.50
N SER A 133 6.96 4.60 -13.14
CA SER A 133 5.85 5.36 -13.70
C SER A 133 4.82 5.62 -12.60
N LEU A 134 4.58 6.90 -12.36
CA LEU A 134 3.66 7.41 -11.35
C LEU A 134 2.27 6.79 -11.53
N GLY A 135 1.56 6.55 -10.43
CA GLY A 135 0.21 5.99 -10.48
C GLY A 135 0.13 4.64 -11.18
N SER A 136 1.09 3.73 -10.90
CA SER A 136 1.04 2.38 -11.45
C SER A 136 1.67 1.32 -10.56
N LEU A 137 1.17 0.08 -10.70
CA LEU A 137 1.67 -1.12 -10.04
C LEU A 137 1.87 -2.24 -11.07
N PRO A 138 2.77 -3.21 -10.81
CA PRO A 138 2.77 -4.48 -11.53
C PRO A 138 1.39 -5.16 -11.39
N LYS A 139 0.81 -5.60 -12.51
CA LYS A 139 -0.53 -6.24 -12.55
C LYS A 139 -0.70 -7.36 -11.52
N CYS A 140 0.34 -8.17 -11.34
CA CYS A 140 0.34 -9.26 -10.36
C CYS A 140 0.22 -8.77 -8.90
N GLN A 141 0.76 -7.60 -8.56
CA GLN A 141 0.62 -7.02 -7.21
C GLN A 141 -0.77 -6.45 -7.00
N LEU A 142 -1.32 -5.72 -7.98
CA LEU A 142 -2.68 -5.22 -7.91
C LEU A 142 -3.69 -6.38 -7.74
N GLN A 143 -3.54 -7.46 -8.53
CA GLN A 143 -4.36 -8.66 -8.39
C GLN A 143 -4.23 -9.27 -6.99
N ARG A 144 -3.00 -9.45 -6.49
CA ARG A 144 -2.74 -9.99 -5.15
C ARG A 144 -3.35 -9.13 -4.04
N LEU A 145 -3.32 -7.80 -4.19
CA LEU A 145 -3.96 -6.88 -3.24
C LEU A 145 -5.47 -7.09 -3.23
N LEU A 146 -6.10 -7.08 -4.41
CA LEU A 146 -7.55 -7.31 -4.54
C LEU A 146 -7.98 -8.66 -3.97
N ASP A 147 -7.21 -9.73 -4.23
CA ASP A 147 -7.50 -11.07 -3.70
C ASP A 147 -7.43 -11.10 -2.16
N ARG A 148 -6.45 -10.40 -1.57
CA ARG A 148 -6.30 -10.30 -0.10
C ARG A 148 -7.41 -9.49 0.55
N ILE A 149 -7.81 -8.38 -0.08
CA ILE A 149 -8.88 -7.52 0.42
C ILE A 149 -10.21 -8.28 0.39
N GLN A 150 -10.52 -8.93 -0.73
CA GLN A 150 -11.74 -9.74 -0.86
C GLN A 150 -11.76 -10.90 0.15
N ALA A 151 -10.63 -11.54 0.41
CA ALA A 151 -10.53 -12.59 1.42
C ALA A 151 -10.76 -12.05 2.84
N ALA A 152 -10.25 -10.86 3.17
CA ALA A 152 -10.46 -10.21 4.46
C ALA A 152 -11.93 -9.81 4.67
N GLU A 153 -12.56 -9.18 3.68
CA GLU A 153 -13.99 -8.83 3.72
C GLU A 153 -14.88 -10.06 3.88
N SER A 154 -14.57 -11.15 3.16
CA SER A 154 -15.27 -12.42 3.28
C SER A 154 -15.14 -13.05 4.68
N TYR A 155 -13.99 -12.87 5.32
CA TYR A 155 -13.75 -13.35 6.68
C TYR A 155 -14.53 -12.53 7.72
N GLU A 156 -14.53 -11.20 7.61
CA GLU A 156 -15.31 -10.33 8.48
C GLU A 156 -16.80 -10.60 8.40
N HIS A 157 -17.33 -10.82 7.19
CA HIS A 157 -18.74 -11.16 7.00
C HIS A 157 -19.13 -12.48 7.70
N LYS A 158 -18.26 -13.50 7.64
CA LYS A 158 -18.50 -14.78 8.34
C LYS A 158 -18.44 -14.65 9.85
N LYS A 159 -17.52 -13.84 10.39
CA LYS A 159 -17.40 -13.60 11.83
C LYS A 159 -18.55 -12.73 12.36
N GLY A 160 -18.95 -11.70 11.61
CA GLY A 160 -20.10 -10.85 11.92
C GLY A 160 -21.43 -11.63 11.93
N TRP A 161 -21.59 -12.59 11.03
CA TRP A 161 -22.71 -13.55 11.06
C TRP A 161 -22.71 -14.44 12.32
N LEU A 162 -21.53 -14.87 12.77
CA LEU A 162 -21.39 -15.69 13.98
C LEU A 162 -21.65 -14.90 15.28
N GLU A 163 -21.32 -13.61 15.30
CA GLU A 163 -21.37 -12.78 16.51
C GLU A 163 -22.68 -11.98 16.69
N ARG A 164 -23.45 -11.72 15.62
CA ARG A 164 -24.68 -10.90 15.68
C ARG A 164 -25.85 -11.55 14.95
N GLY A 165 -26.62 -12.35 15.69
CA GLY A 165 -27.80 -13.07 15.19
C GLY A 165 -29.03 -12.22 14.81
N VAL A 166 -28.88 -11.02 14.23
CA VAL A 166 -30.01 -10.21 13.70
C VAL A 166 -29.62 -9.49 12.41
N ALA A 167 -30.53 -9.54 11.44
CA ALA A 167 -30.43 -9.04 10.07
C ALA A 167 -30.03 -7.56 9.93
N LYS A 168 -29.09 -7.25 9.01
CA LYS A 168 -29.42 -6.54 7.76
C LYS A 168 -28.22 -6.31 6.82
N VAL A 169 -28.57 -6.34 5.52
CA VAL A 169 -27.83 -6.01 4.30
C VAL A 169 -26.72 -7.01 3.92
N GLN A 170 -27.14 -8.04 3.19
CA GLN A 170 -26.28 -8.81 2.31
C GLN A 170 -25.78 -7.88 1.19
N SER A 171 -24.62 -7.25 1.36
CA SER A 171 -23.76 -6.99 0.20
C SER A 171 -22.76 -8.12 0.14
N SER A 172 -23.23 -9.29 -0.31
CA SER A 172 -22.33 -10.32 -0.81
C SER A 172 -21.65 -9.72 -2.03
N LEU A 173 -20.52 -9.04 -1.83
CA LEU A 173 -19.71 -8.50 -2.92
C LEU A 173 -19.43 -9.65 -3.89
N SER A 174 -20.06 -9.57 -5.05
CA SER A 174 -19.76 -10.49 -6.14
C SER A 174 -18.28 -10.36 -6.45
N ALA A 175 -17.63 -11.43 -6.91
CA ALA A 175 -16.24 -11.35 -7.37
C ALA A 175 -16.02 -10.33 -8.52
N THR A 176 -17.12 -9.87 -9.11
CA THR A 176 -17.21 -8.87 -10.18
C THR A 176 -17.51 -7.46 -9.70
N ASP A 177 -17.91 -7.26 -8.44
CA ASP A 177 -18.23 -5.93 -7.94
C ASP A 177 -16.94 -5.09 -7.86
N PRO A 178 -17.02 -3.79 -8.22
CA PRO A 178 -15.86 -2.93 -8.19
C PRO A 178 -15.37 -2.72 -6.76
N THR A 179 -14.09 -2.99 -6.52
CA THR A 179 -13.44 -2.71 -5.23
C THR A 179 -12.99 -1.25 -5.21
N LEU A 180 -13.37 -0.50 -4.18
CA LEU A 180 -12.95 0.88 -3.97
C LEU A 180 -11.77 0.94 -3.00
N LEU A 181 -10.68 1.57 -3.44
CA LEU A 181 -9.43 1.62 -2.70
C LEU A 181 -8.90 3.04 -2.57
N TRP A 182 -8.27 3.34 -1.45
CA TRP A 182 -7.31 4.45 -1.36
C TRP A 182 -5.92 3.84 -1.27
N LEU A 183 -5.06 4.11 -2.25
CA LEU A 183 -3.71 3.55 -2.33
C LEU A 183 -2.70 4.69 -2.40
N ASP A 184 -1.71 4.71 -1.54
CA ASP A 184 -0.67 5.76 -1.53
C ASP A 184 0.12 5.86 -2.86
N VAL A 185 0.18 4.77 -3.64
CA VAL A 185 0.78 4.75 -5.00
C VAL A 185 -0.10 5.42 -6.05
N TYR A 186 -1.41 5.40 -5.88
CA TYR A 186 -2.36 5.88 -6.89
C TYR A 186 -3.05 7.19 -6.50
N CYS A 187 -3.24 7.46 -5.21
CA CYS A 187 -4.08 8.57 -4.70
C CYS A 187 -3.25 9.74 -4.17
N VAL A 188 -1.96 9.80 -4.48
CA VAL A 188 -1.07 10.92 -4.17
C VAL A 188 -0.43 11.40 -5.47
N PRO A 189 -0.65 12.66 -5.88
CA PRO A 189 -0.01 13.20 -7.07
C PRO A 189 1.50 13.26 -6.81
N ALA A 190 2.26 12.70 -7.73
CA ALA A 190 3.70 12.92 -7.73
C ALA A 190 4.01 14.23 -8.45
N SER A 191 4.99 14.97 -7.94
CA SER A 191 5.52 16.14 -8.64
C SER A 191 6.12 15.68 -9.96
N THR A 192 5.50 16.03 -11.08
CA THR A 192 6.25 16.13 -12.33
C THR A 192 7.29 17.22 -12.09
N SER A 193 8.57 16.91 -12.29
CA SER A 193 9.58 17.95 -12.35
C SER A 193 9.22 18.86 -13.53
N SER A 194 8.51 19.95 -13.25
CA SER A 194 8.38 21.10 -14.14
C SER A 194 9.80 21.58 -14.41
N THR A 195 10.33 21.16 -15.56
CA THR A 195 11.52 21.78 -16.12
C THR A 195 11.02 23.02 -16.84
N ASP A 196 10.66 24.03 -16.05
CA ASP A 196 10.33 25.37 -16.54
C ASP A 196 10.98 26.37 -15.57
N ILE A 197 12.27 26.63 -15.80
CA ILE A 197 12.95 27.94 -15.61
C ILE A 197 13.94 28.08 -16.77
#